data_AF-A0A7C3AG79-F1
#
_entry.id   AF-A0A7C3AG79-F1
#
_cell.length_a   1.000
_cell.length_b   1.000
_cell.length_c   1.000
_cell.angle_alpha   90.00
_cell.angle_beta   90.00
_cell.angle_gamma   90.00
#
_symmetry.space_group_name_H-M   'P 1'
#
loop_
_entity.id
_entity.type
_entity.pdbx_description
1 polymer ?
#
loop_
_entity_poly.entity_id
_entity_poly.type
_entity_poly.pdbx_seq_one_letter_code
_entity_poly.pdbx_strand_id
1 'polypeptide(L)'
;MSRKSLTSLAMIVVLALAGSLFAEDGFKPIFDGRTLDGWKAPNMSYWSVQDGAITGQSTEQNPVRSNQFLVWQLGQIDDFELKLQFKLEGTNAANSGVQIRSQVHPDGSVGGYQPDIDRAGNYVGAIYDERGRGMLAERGQKTLITADGKMNKSSFADS
;
A
#
# COMPACT_ATOMS: atom_id res chain seq x y z
N MET A 1 64.60 11.56 23.76
CA MET A 1 63.62 10.73 24.50
C MET A 1 62.22 11.02 23.96
N SER A 2 61.50 9.94 23.62
CA SER A 2 60.32 9.90 22.75
C SER A 2 59.08 10.63 23.29
N ARG A 3 58.41 11.42 22.43
CA ARG A 3 57.01 11.86 22.60
C ARG A 3 56.10 10.76 22.07
N LYS A 4 55.32 10.11 22.94
CA LYS A 4 54.25 9.21 22.53
C LYS A 4 53.04 10.05 22.10
N SER A 5 52.74 10.05 20.81
CA SER A 5 51.46 10.51 20.26
C SER A 5 50.46 9.36 20.44
N LEU A 6 49.40 9.59 21.24
CA LEU A 6 48.20 8.75 21.22
C LEU A 6 47.31 9.29 20.12
N THR A 7 47.27 8.62 18.97
CA THR A 7 46.19 8.76 17.99
C THR A 7 45.02 7.90 18.45
N SER A 8 44.02 8.52 19.05
CA SER A 8 42.72 7.89 19.31
C SER A 8 42.01 7.63 17.98
N LEU A 9 41.87 6.35 17.62
CA LEU A 9 41.06 5.91 16.49
C LEU A 9 39.58 5.98 16.92
N ALA A 10 38.86 7.01 16.48
CA ALA A 10 37.41 7.06 16.62
C ALA A 10 36.80 6.01 15.66
N MET A 11 36.34 4.90 16.22
CA MET A 11 35.59 3.89 15.50
C MET A 11 34.16 4.42 15.29
N ILE A 12 33.89 4.97 14.11
CA ILE A 12 32.52 5.30 13.69
C ILE A 12 31.83 3.96 13.40
N VAL A 13 31.08 3.46 14.39
CA VAL A 13 30.11 2.39 14.16
C VAL A 13 28.91 3.04 13.47
N VAL A 14 28.90 3.01 12.13
CA VAL A 14 27.67 3.24 11.37
C VAL A 14 26.80 2.02 11.61
N LEU A 15 25.89 2.11 12.59
CA LEU A 15 24.79 1.16 12.73
C LEU A 15 23.86 1.39 11.53
N ALA A 16 24.16 0.78 10.40
CA ALA A 16 23.17 0.63 9.34
C ALA A 16 22.04 -0.21 9.94
N LEU A 17 20.91 0.43 10.26
CA LEU A 17 19.64 -0.26 10.44
C LEU A 17 19.26 -0.86 9.08
N ALA A 18 19.94 -1.93 8.67
CA ALA A 18 19.36 -2.89 7.77
C ALA A 18 18.31 -3.61 8.61
N GLY A 19 17.09 -3.07 8.62
CA GLY A 19 15.92 -3.81 9.05
C GLY A 19 15.95 -5.12 8.30
N SER A 20 16.35 -6.20 8.98
CA SER A 20 16.29 -7.52 8.42
C SER A 20 14.80 -7.79 8.23
N LEU A 21 14.36 -7.82 6.97
CA LEU A 21 13.07 -8.36 6.56
C LEU A 21 13.08 -9.85 6.91
N PHE A 22 12.95 -10.17 8.20
CA PHE A 22 12.61 -11.53 8.60
C PHE A 22 11.21 -11.77 8.08
N ALA A 23 11.11 -12.56 7.01
CA ALA A 23 9.84 -13.09 6.56
C ALA A 23 9.20 -13.80 7.74
N GLU A 24 8.03 -13.33 8.17
CA GLU A 24 7.20 -14.06 9.12
C GLU A 24 6.92 -15.46 8.52
N ASP A 25 6.90 -16.50 9.35
CA ASP A 25 6.69 -17.87 8.88
C ASP A 25 5.44 -17.95 7.98
N GLY A 26 5.62 -18.41 6.75
CA GLY A 26 4.56 -18.53 5.73
C GLY A 26 4.34 -17.30 4.85
N PHE A 27 4.93 -16.14 5.16
CA PHE A 27 4.83 -14.94 4.35
C PHE A 27 6.00 -14.79 3.38
N LYS A 28 5.72 -14.27 2.19
CA LYS A 28 6.73 -13.86 1.21
C LYS A 28 6.68 -12.35 1.04
N PRO A 29 7.80 -11.62 1.25
CA PRO A 29 7.84 -10.19 0.98
C PRO A 29 7.54 -9.89 -0.49
N ILE A 30 6.65 -8.93 -0.74
CA ILE A 30 6.34 -8.42 -2.09
C ILE A 30 7.08 -7.12 -2.42
N PHE A 31 7.85 -6.59 -1.45
CA PHE A 31 8.66 -5.40 -1.55
C PHE A 31 9.97 -5.64 -0.80
N ASP A 32 11.09 -5.22 -1.39
CA ASP A 32 12.44 -5.46 -0.88
C ASP A 32 12.92 -4.37 0.10
N GLY A 33 12.10 -3.34 0.35
CA GLY A 33 12.44 -2.22 1.21
C GLY A 33 13.32 -1.15 0.55
N ARG A 34 13.66 -1.28 -0.74
CA ARG A 34 14.73 -0.48 -1.37
C ARG A 34 14.40 0.01 -2.77
N THR A 35 13.79 -0.84 -3.60
CA THR A 35 13.52 -0.54 -5.00
C THR A 35 12.07 -0.81 -5.36
N LEU A 36 11.62 -0.25 -6.48
CA LEU A 36 10.33 -0.59 -7.08
C LEU A 36 10.46 -1.77 -8.05
N ASP A 37 11.46 -2.63 -7.89
CA ASP A 37 11.61 -3.81 -8.74
C ASP A 37 10.39 -4.73 -8.58
N GLY A 38 9.84 -5.14 -9.71
CA GLY A 38 8.58 -5.88 -9.73
C GLY A 38 7.33 -5.02 -9.54
N TRP A 39 7.43 -3.68 -9.55
CA TRP A 39 6.29 -2.77 -9.51
C TRP A 39 6.26 -1.86 -10.74
N LYS A 40 5.07 -1.58 -11.27
CA LYS A 40 4.89 -0.69 -12.43
C LYS A 40 3.64 0.16 -12.29
N ALA A 41 3.71 1.39 -12.76
CA ALA A 41 2.57 2.30 -12.91
C ALA A 41 2.57 2.91 -14.32
N PRO A 42 1.40 3.32 -14.85
CA PRO A 42 1.35 4.11 -16.08
C PRO A 42 2.18 5.39 -15.99
N ASN A 43 2.19 6.04 -14.83
CA ASN A 43 3.06 7.15 -14.53
C ASN A 43 3.87 6.89 -13.25
N MET A 44 5.17 6.62 -13.42
CA MET A 44 6.09 6.39 -12.30
C MET A 44 6.46 7.68 -11.55
N SER A 45 6.15 8.88 -12.05
CA SER A 45 6.52 10.14 -11.38
C SER A 45 5.83 10.36 -10.02
N TYR A 46 4.79 9.58 -9.73
CA TYR A 46 4.09 9.59 -8.45
C TYR A 46 4.70 8.64 -7.41
N TRP A 47 5.64 7.76 -7.81
CA TRP A 47 6.07 6.63 -7.00
C TRP A 47 7.57 6.66 -6.74
N SER A 48 7.94 6.46 -5.48
CA SER A 48 9.33 6.37 -5.03
C SER A 48 9.44 5.41 -3.83
N VAL A 49 10.67 5.15 -3.39
CA VAL A 49 10.93 4.52 -2.09
C VAL A 49 11.50 5.58 -1.16
N GLN A 50 10.85 5.82 -0.02
CA GLN A 50 11.31 6.75 1.02
C GLN A 50 11.26 6.04 2.38
N ASP A 51 12.34 6.16 3.16
CA ASP A 51 12.47 5.54 4.48
C ASP A 51 12.11 4.04 4.53
N GLY A 52 12.43 3.32 3.46
CA GLY A 52 12.17 1.89 3.34
C GLY A 52 10.70 1.54 3.08
N ALA A 53 9.88 2.49 2.64
CA ALA A 53 8.48 2.29 2.26
C ALA A 53 8.23 2.73 0.81
N ILE A 54 7.30 2.06 0.11
CA ILE A 54 6.75 2.56 -1.14
C ILE A 54 5.94 3.83 -0.83
N THR A 55 6.28 4.93 -1.48
CA THR A 55 5.65 6.24 -1.29
C THR A 55 5.00 6.71 -2.58
N GLY A 56 3.66 6.76 -2.57
CA GLY A 56 2.86 7.48 -3.56
C GLY A 56 2.65 8.93 -3.10
N GLN A 57 2.95 9.92 -3.96
CA GLN A 57 2.87 11.32 -3.57
C GLN A 57 2.21 12.21 -4.64
N SER A 58 1.21 12.99 -4.23
CA SER A 58 0.68 14.12 -4.99
C SER A 58 1.26 15.42 -4.43
N THR A 59 1.70 16.32 -5.30
CA THR A 59 2.21 17.65 -4.91
C THR A 59 1.50 18.76 -5.69
N GLU A 60 1.73 20.02 -5.35
CA GLU A 60 1.20 21.14 -6.13
C GLU A 60 1.76 21.16 -7.56
N GLN A 61 3.04 20.78 -7.73
CA GLN A 61 3.72 20.75 -9.03
C GLN A 61 3.37 19.49 -9.83
N ASN A 62 3.03 18.39 -9.15
CA ASN A 62 2.59 17.14 -9.76
C ASN A 62 1.27 16.67 -9.11
N PRO A 63 0.14 17.35 -9.37
CA PRO A 63 -1.13 17.00 -8.76
C PRO A 63 -1.70 15.74 -9.40
N VAL A 64 -2.26 14.85 -8.57
CA VAL A 64 -3.07 13.72 -9.03
C VAL A 64 -4.42 14.24 -9.51
N ARG A 65 -4.73 14.04 -10.80
CA ARG A 65 -6.01 14.44 -11.43
C ARG A 65 -6.96 13.27 -11.67
N SER A 66 -6.44 12.06 -11.58
CA SER A 66 -7.17 10.79 -11.71
C SER A 66 -6.44 9.72 -10.91
N ASN A 67 -7.14 8.67 -10.49
CA ASN A 67 -6.56 7.57 -9.71
C ASN A 67 -5.29 7.02 -10.37
N GLN A 68 -4.23 6.88 -9.57
CA GLN A 68 -2.94 6.34 -9.99
C GLN A 68 -2.71 5.00 -9.29
N PHE A 69 -2.19 4.02 -10.02
CA PHE A 69 -2.00 2.66 -9.50
C PHE A 69 -0.56 2.20 -9.72
N LEU A 70 0.08 1.76 -8.63
CA LEU A 70 1.32 1.00 -8.69
C LEU A 70 0.97 -0.49 -8.56
N VAL A 71 1.27 -1.25 -9.60
CA VAL A 71 0.83 -2.63 -9.77
C VAL A 71 2.01 -3.56 -9.64
N TRP A 72 1.93 -4.53 -8.75
CA TRP A 72 2.90 -5.61 -8.60
C TRP A 72 2.88 -6.53 -9.84
N GLN A 73 4.06 -6.91 -10.32
CA GLN A 73 4.28 -7.54 -11.63
C GLN A 73 4.86 -8.95 -11.53
N LEU A 74 5.20 -9.42 -10.32
CA LEU A 74 5.94 -10.68 -10.17
C LEU A 74 5.03 -11.92 -10.15
N GLY A 75 3.73 -11.76 -10.43
CA GLY A 75 2.82 -12.87 -10.66
C GLY A 75 1.36 -12.51 -10.46
N GLN A 76 0.51 -13.52 -10.65
CA GLN A 76 -0.89 -13.50 -10.25
C GLN A 76 -1.05 -14.36 -8.99
N ILE A 77 -1.89 -13.91 -8.07
CA ILE A 77 -2.16 -14.59 -6.82
C ILE A 77 -3.67 -14.77 -6.69
N ASP A 78 -4.10 -15.96 -6.31
CA ASP A 78 -5.51 -16.27 -6.08
C ASP A 78 -5.82 -16.19 -4.58
N ASP A 79 -5.63 -17.29 -3.84
CA ASP A 79 -5.78 -17.34 -2.38
C ASP A 79 -4.50 -16.88 -1.68
N PHE A 80 -4.64 -15.88 -0.80
CA PHE A 80 -3.54 -15.31 -0.06
C PHE A 80 -3.99 -14.65 1.24
N GLU A 81 -3.02 -14.46 2.13
CA GLU A 81 -3.10 -13.52 3.23
C GLU A 81 -2.13 -12.37 2.94
N LEU A 82 -2.63 -11.13 2.95
CA LEU A 82 -1.82 -9.94 2.74
C LEU A 82 -1.70 -9.17 4.05
N LYS A 83 -0.45 -8.98 4.50
CA LYS A 83 -0.10 -8.12 5.61
C LYS A 83 0.70 -6.93 5.09
N LEU A 84 0.32 -5.73 5.53
CA LEU A 84 1.04 -4.51 5.23
C LEU A 84 0.83 -3.49 6.36
N GLN A 85 1.75 -2.53 6.42
CA GLN A 85 1.58 -1.32 7.20
C GLN A 85 1.43 -0.17 6.22
N PHE A 86 0.56 0.78 6.55
CA PHE A 86 0.36 1.98 5.75
C PHE A 86 0.43 3.22 6.63
N LYS A 87 0.76 4.34 6.00
CA LYS A 87 0.70 5.68 6.58
C LYS A 87 0.11 6.60 5.51
N LEU A 88 -0.89 7.38 5.89
CA LEU A 88 -1.54 8.34 4.99
C LEU A 88 -1.39 9.75 5.54
N GLU A 89 -0.81 10.64 4.73
CA GLU A 89 -0.62 12.06 5.03
C GLU A 89 -1.46 12.94 4.10
N GLY A 90 -1.65 14.20 4.48
CA GLY A 90 -2.40 15.18 3.70
C GLY A 90 -3.59 15.76 4.45
N THR A 91 -4.56 16.30 3.72
CA THR A 91 -5.81 16.84 4.28
C THR A 91 -6.79 15.71 4.61
N ASN A 92 -7.94 16.02 5.22
CA ASN A 92 -8.98 15.02 5.46
C ASN A 92 -9.57 14.42 4.16
N ALA A 93 -9.30 15.03 3.00
CA ALA A 93 -9.67 14.48 1.70
C ALA A 93 -8.67 13.45 1.16
N ALA A 94 -7.54 13.21 1.85
CA ALA A 94 -6.59 12.19 1.43
C ALA A 94 -7.25 10.80 1.48
N ASN A 95 -7.17 10.08 0.37
CA ASN A 95 -7.72 8.75 0.18
C ASN A 95 -6.73 7.92 -0.65
N SER A 96 -6.70 6.62 -0.37
CA SER A 96 -5.91 5.61 -1.03
C SER A 96 -6.61 4.26 -0.84
N GLY A 97 -5.97 3.19 -1.29
CA GLY A 97 -6.49 1.84 -1.13
C GLY A 97 -5.52 0.83 -1.72
N VAL A 98 -5.76 -0.44 -1.42
CA VAL A 98 -4.95 -1.55 -1.94
C VAL A 98 -5.83 -2.38 -2.85
N GLN A 99 -5.56 -2.36 -4.15
CA GLN A 99 -6.30 -3.17 -5.09
C GLN A 99 -5.93 -4.66 -4.92
N ILE A 100 -6.93 -5.54 -4.83
CA ILE A 100 -6.76 -6.98 -4.71
C ILE A 100 -7.64 -7.73 -5.71
N ARG A 101 -7.05 -8.75 -6.37
CA ARG A 101 -7.71 -9.52 -7.44
C ARG A 101 -8.32 -8.62 -8.54
N SER A 102 -7.68 -7.48 -8.79
CA SER A 102 -8.14 -6.44 -9.71
C SER A 102 -7.55 -6.62 -11.12
N GLN A 103 -8.20 -6.03 -12.11
CA GLN A 103 -7.80 -6.03 -13.52
C GLN A 103 -7.26 -4.66 -13.90
N VAL A 104 -6.13 -4.64 -14.61
CA VAL A 104 -5.58 -3.42 -15.21
C VAL A 104 -6.16 -3.26 -16.62
N HIS A 105 -6.82 -2.13 -16.87
CA HIS A 105 -7.38 -1.80 -18.18
C HIS A 105 -6.30 -1.18 -19.10
N PRO A 106 -6.52 -1.17 -20.44
CA PRO A 106 -5.56 -0.61 -21.38
C PRO A 106 -5.20 0.87 -21.16
N ASP A 107 -6.11 1.64 -20.56
CA ASP A 107 -5.91 3.05 -20.20
C ASP A 107 -5.09 3.24 -18.90
N GLY A 108 -4.64 2.14 -18.28
CA GLY A 108 -3.87 2.14 -17.03
C GLY A 108 -4.70 2.26 -15.76
N SER A 109 -6.02 2.39 -15.89
CA SER A 109 -6.91 2.30 -14.73
C SER A 109 -7.05 0.87 -14.23
N VAL A 110 -7.52 0.73 -12.99
CA VAL A 110 -7.70 -0.57 -12.34
C VAL A 110 -9.15 -0.71 -11.89
N GLY A 111 -9.73 -1.89 -12.06
CA GLY A 111 -11.06 -2.24 -11.56
C GLY A 111 -11.04 -3.55 -10.78
N GLY A 112 -11.74 -3.60 -9.65
CA GLY A 112 -11.77 -4.73 -8.74
C GLY A 112 -11.86 -4.33 -7.27
N TYR A 113 -11.61 -5.29 -6.38
CA TYR A 113 -11.79 -5.11 -4.95
C TYR A 113 -10.69 -4.24 -4.34
N GLN A 114 -11.09 -3.28 -3.52
CA GLN A 114 -10.21 -2.35 -2.83
C GLN A 114 -10.61 -2.24 -1.37
N PRO A 115 -9.81 -2.80 -0.44
CA PRO A 115 -9.77 -2.31 0.92
C PRO A 115 -9.33 -0.84 0.95
N ASP A 116 -10.22 0.03 1.39
CA ASP A 116 -10.02 1.48 1.38
C ASP A 116 -9.17 1.96 2.55
N ILE A 117 -8.48 3.07 2.32
CA ILE A 117 -7.68 3.80 3.29
C ILE A 117 -8.00 5.29 3.13
N ASP A 118 -8.59 5.92 4.13
CA ASP A 118 -8.86 7.35 4.11
C ASP A 118 -8.40 8.04 5.39
N ARG A 119 -8.11 9.34 5.29
CA ARG A 119 -7.66 10.13 6.44
C ARG A 119 -8.83 10.61 7.31
N ALA A 120 -10.03 10.73 6.75
CA ALA A 120 -11.22 11.10 7.52
C ALA A 120 -11.71 9.96 8.43
N GLY A 121 -11.27 8.72 8.19
CA GLY A 121 -11.62 7.54 8.98
C GLY A 121 -12.98 6.94 8.66
N ASN A 122 -13.60 7.38 7.56
CA ASN A 122 -14.93 6.91 7.14
C ASN A 122 -14.86 5.59 6.38
N TYR A 123 -13.75 5.35 5.68
CA TYR A 123 -13.60 4.26 4.71
C TYR A 123 -12.47 3.29 5.04
N VAL A 124 -11.58 3.59 6.00
CA VAL A 124 -10.58 2.62 6.46
C VAL A 124 -11.26 1.31 6.88
N GLY A 125 -10.94 0.23 6.17
CA GLY A 125 -11.52 -1.10 6.39
C GLY A 125 -12.85 -1.36 5.67
N ALA A 126 -13.34 -0.41 4.87
CA ALA A 126 -14.38 -0.65 3.89
C ALA A 126 -13.82 -1.44 2.70
N ILE A 127 -14.71 -2.10 1.94
CA ILE A 127 -14.39 -2.78 0.68
C ILE A 127 -15.21 -2.12 -0.43
N TYR A 128 -14.51 -1.52 -1.39
CA TYR A 128 -15.07 -0.94 -2.60
C TYR A 128 -14.74 -1.82 -3.81
N ASP A 129 -15.65 -1.90 -4.77
CA ASP A 129 -15.43 -2.57 -6.06
C ASP A 129 -15.23 -1.51 -7.15
N GLU A 130 -13.99 -1.08 -7.31
CA GLU A 130 -13.56 -0.02 -8.21
C GLU A 130 -13.98 -0.34 -9.65
N ARG A 131 -14.65 0.60 -10.30
CA ARG A 131 -15.25 0.43 -11.65
C ARG A 131 -16.21 -0.77 -11.79
N GLY A 132 -16.67 -1.33 -10.66
CA GLY A 132 -17.61 -2.43 -10.61
C GLY A 132 -18.89 -2.03 -9.88
N ARG A 133 -19.22 -2.77 -8.82
CA ARG A 133 -20.45 -2.61 -8.03
C ARG A 133 -20.41 -1.42 -7.05
N GLY A 134 -19.27 -0.73 -6.91
CA GLY A 134 -19.10 0.34 -5.95
C GLY A 134 -18.96 -0.18 -4.51
N MET A 135 -19.51 0.54 -3.53
CA MET A 135 -19.32 0.21 -2.10
C MET A 135 -19.94 -1.15 -1.76
N LEU A 136 -19.09 -2.17 -1.59
CA LEU A 136 -19.54 -3.51 -1.21
C LEU A 136 -19.87 -3.55 0.27
N ALA A 137 -18.99 -3.07 1.14
CA ALA A 137 -19.18 -3.08 2.59
C ALA A 137 -18.48 -1.88 3.23
N GLU A 138 -19.16 -1.17 4.12
CA GLU A 138 -18.52 -0.17 4.96
C GLU A 138 -17.79 -0.83 6.13
N ARG A 139 -17.01 -0.04 6.88
CA ARG A 139 -16.35 -0.52 8.10
C ARG A 139 -17.38 -1.14 9.06
N GLY A 140 -17.11 -2.37 9.51
CA GLY A 140 -18.00 -3.10 10.42
C GLY A 140 -19.23 -3.74 9.76
N GLN A 141 -19.34 -3.68 8.42
CA GLN A 141 -20.41 -4.31 7.65
C GLN A 141 -19.93 -5.51 6.83
N LYS A 142 -20.84 -6.46 6.65
CA LYS A 142 -20.71 -7.55 5.70
C LYS A 142 -21.83 -7.46 4.67
N THR A 143 -21.56 -7.98 3.48
CA THR A 143 -22.51 -7.97 2.39
C THR A 143 -22.64 -9.35 1.79
N LEU A 144 -23.87 -9.86 1.76
CA LEU A 144 -24.23 -11.03 0.98
C LEU A 144 -24.71 -10.57 -0.40
N ILE A 145 -24.00 -10.99 -1.45
CA ILE A 145 -24.41 -10.76 -2.83
C ILE A 145 -25.14 -12.01 -3.31
N THR A 146 -26.41 -11.89 -3.66
CA THR A 146 -27.22 -13.02 -4.15
C THR A 146 -26.97 -13.28 -5.64
N ALA A 147 -27.44 -14.43 -6.15
CA ALA A 147 -27.20 -14.86 -7.53
C ALA A 147 -27.73 -13.87 -8.59
N ASP A 148 -28.74 -13.07 -8.25
CA ASP A 148 -29.30 -11.99 -9.08
C ASP A 148 -28.55 -10.66 -8.94
N GLY A 149 -27.46 -10.63 -8.17
CA GLY A 149 -26.63 -9.44 -7.96
C GLY A 149 -27.12 -8.52 -6.84
N LYS A 150 -28.22 -8.83 -6.14
CA LYS A 150 -28.71 -7.99 -5.04
C LYS A 150 -27.74 -8.04 -3.86
N MET A 151 -27.39 -6.85 -3.36
CA MET A 151 -26.52 -6.69 -2.19
C MET A 151 -27.36 -6.55 -0.91
N ASN A 152 -27.28 -7.53 -0.01
CA ASN A 152 -27.88 -7.48 1.32
C ASN A 152 -26.79 -7.17 2.34
N LYS A 153 -26.74 -5.91 2.80
CA LYS A 153 -25.77 -5.43 3.78
C LYS A 153 -26.28 -5.66 5.21
N SER A 154 -25.37 -5.97 6.11
CA SER A 154 -25.65 -6.10 7.55
C SER A 154 -24.42 -5.71 8.36
N SER A 155 -24.62 -5.13 9.53
CA SER A 155 -23.54 -4.93 10.50
C SER A 155 -23.12 -6.28 11.11
N PHE A 156 -21.83 -6.46 11.36
CA PHE A 156 -21.30 -7.59 12.11
C PHE A 156 -20.39 -7.16 13.27
N ALA A 157 -20.02 -5.89 13.30
CA ALA A 157 -19.51 -5.24 14.49
C ALA A 157 -20.67 -4.42 15.07
N ASP A 158 -21.17 -4.82 16.22
CA ASP A 158 -22.06 -4.02 17.05
C ASP A 158 -21.19 -3.09 17.93
N SER A 159 -21.56 -1.81 17.99
CA SER A 159 -21.16 -0.77 18.98
C SER A 159 -19.68 -0.39 19.10
#